data_AF-A0A5M3YKX9-F1
#
_entry.id   AF-A0A5M3YKX9-F1
#
_cell.length_a   1.000
_cell.length_b   1.000
_cell.length_c   1.000
_cell.angle_alpha   90.00
_cell.angle_beta   90.00
_cell.angle_gamma   90.00
#
_symmetry.space_group_name_H-M   'P 1'
#
loop_
_entity.id
_entity.type
_entity.pdbx_description
1 polymer ?
#
loop_
_entity_poly.entity_id
_entity_poly.type
_entity_poly.pdbx_seq_one_letter_code
_entity_poly.pdbx_strand_id
1 'polypeptide(L)'
;MRGTYLVALAVTAVQVELARGLWYGTSSGCVDRPGFKLCTQRVYDSSVDCRNNCGDDDDDCYYRCRCVEVQHMINCIATSCWNEVYSCAYQRQALELRSVCADVNTDQIPFFPAPDNTPGGCACNIGQISKTQELITSHGVDCGLPETELEQDLRGCQCCTMSALISSIWDTCPDTDPNYITASYWNETLFGPYDWDTCGPTLREYDCANTLGFGDDSAGGIKNFYNPDNVPENGIGPLTNTGGSITTPISGSTFTWTFGPSTYTITAAANATTVSSANVSATVSSAATASYTTDQGAQETGGGESAAPLLLKPSIRGLCMLLGSTLFLLA
;
A
#
# COMPACT_ATOMS: atom_id res chain seq x y z
N MET A 1 -46.43 -4.49 -21.69
CA MET A 1 -45.36 -4.22 -22.68
C MET A 1 -44.26 -3.48 -21.96
N ARG A 2 -43.13 -4.16 -21.72
CA ARG A 2 -41.98 -3.68 -20.95
C ARG A 2 -41.12 -2.82 -21.86
N GLY A 3 -40.90 -1.56 -21.48
CA GLY A 3 -39.93 -0.67 -22.12
C GLY A 3 -38.59 -0.79 -21.42
N THR A 4 -37.65 -1.45 -22.09
CA THR A 4 -36.26 -1.62 -21.65
C THR A 4 -35.51 -0.31 -21.88
N TYR A 5 -35.23 0.46 -20.83
CA TYR A 5 -34.27 1.56 -20.91
C TYR A 5 -32.88 1.01 -20.56
N LEU A 6 -32.08 0.77 -21.60
CA LEU A 6 -30.64 0.54 -21.49
C LEU A 6 -29.99 1.88 -21.11
N VAL A 7 -29.67 2.06 -19.83
CA VAL A 7 -28.72 3.09 -19.41
C VAL A 7 -27.33 2.52 -19.68
N ALA A 8 -26.72 2.95 -20.79
CA ALA A 8 -25.33 2.69 -21.08
C ALA A 8 -24.47 3.47 -20.05
N LEU A 9 -24.00 2.77 -19.02
CA LEU A 9 -22.94 3.25 -18.16
C LEU A 9 -21.63 3.18 -18.95
N ALA A 10 -21.26 4.29 -19.58
CA ALA A 10 -19.89 4.50 -20.02
C ALA A 10 -19.03 4.62 -18.75
N VAL A 11 -18.43 3.50 -18.35
CA VAL A 11 -17.34 3.47 -17.36
C VAL A 11 -16.16 4.15 -18.02
N THR A 12 -15.67 5.17 -17.35
CA THR A 12 -14.58 6.01 -17.80
C THR A 12 -13.28 5.46 -17.11
N ALA A 13 -12.02 5.83 -17.52
CA ALA A 13 -10.69 5.36 -16.98
C ALA A 13 -9.67 6.19 -16.03
N VAL A 14 -9.90 7.39 -15.44
CA VAL A 14 -9.13 8.33 -14.53
C VAL A 14 -8.74 7.83 -13.12
N GLN A 15 -8.56 6.57 -12.75
CA GLN A 15 -7.91 6.31 -11.41
C GLN A 15 -6.75 5.34 -11.45
N VAL A 16 -6.37 4.93 -12.64
CA VAL A 16 -5.11 4.21 -12.80
C VAL A 16 -3.90 5.14 -12.48
N GLU A 17 -4.10 6.48 -12.47
CA GLU A 17 -3.12 7.49 -12.05
C GLU A 17 -2.81 7.58 -10.55
N LEU A 18 -3.67 7.12 -9.62
CA LEU A 18 -3.44 7.44 -8.21
C LEU A 18 -2.29 6.67 -7.57
N ALA A 19 -1.95 5.48 -8.08
CA ALA A 19 -0.75 4.75 -7.69
C ALA A 19 0.41 4.95 -8.68
N ARG A 20 0.13 4.97 -10.00
CA ARG A 20 1.13 5.26 -11.03
C ARG A 20 1.71 6.67 -10.96
N GLY A 21 0.98 7.64 -10.41
CA GLY A 21 1.35 9.06 -10.42
C GLY A 21 2.32 9.50 -9.32
N LEU A 22 2.47 8.77 -8.21
CA LEU A 22 3.26 9.31 -7.10
C LEU A 22 4.76 9.26 -7.29
N TRP A 23 5.32 8.27 -8.00
CA TRP A 23 6.77 8.18 -8.24
C TRP A 23 7.18 8.48 -9.69
N TYR A 24 6.35 8.11 -10.67
CA TYR A 24 6.66 8.43 -12.08
C TYR A 24 6.68 9.96 -12.34
N GLY A 25 6.01 10.77 -11.50
CA GLY A 25 5.99 12.24 -11.58
C GLY A 25 6.97 13.00 -10.66
N THR A 26 7.49 12.41 -9.58
CA THR A 26 8.14 13.15 -8.46
C THR A 26 9.67 13.09 -8.44
N SER A 27 10.30 12.68 -9.55
CA SER A 27 11.76 12.52 -9.68
C SER A 27 12.64 13.72 -9.29
N SER A 28 12.07 14.91 -9.04
CA SER A 28 12.83 16.12 -8.72
C SER A 28 13.58 16.06 -7.40
N GLY A 29 13.10 15.28 -6.41
CA GLY A 29 13.74 15.15 -5.10
C GLY A 29 14.85 14.09 -5.03
N CYS A 30 14.96 13.21 -6.02
CA CYS A 30 15.88 12.08 -5.97
C CYS A 30 17.34 12.51 -6.10
N VAL A 31 18.19 11.90 -5.28
CA VAL A 31 19.64 12.09 -5.28
C VAL A 31 20.30 11.75 -6.63
N ASP A 32 19.76 10.78 -7.37
CA ASP A 32 20.15 10.43 -8.73
C ASP A 32 18.93 10.43 -9.64
N ARG A 33 18.43 11.63 -9.95
CA ARG A 33 17.27 11.81 -10.83
C ARG A 33 17.41 11.12 -12.20
N PRO A 34 18.53 11.23 -12.93
CA PRO A 34 18.68 10.55 -14.21
C PRO A 34 18.64 9.03 -14.08
N GLY A 35 19.35 8.45 -13.10
CA GLY A 35 19.33 7.01 -12.88
C GLY A 35 17.96 6.51 -12.43
N PHE A 36 17.25 7.28 -11.60
CA PHE A 36 15.88 6.95 -11.23
C PHE A 36 14.96 6.91 -12.45
N LYS A 37 14.98 7.96 -13.29
CA LYS A 37 14.18 8.01 -14.52
C LYS A 37 14.49 6.84 -15.46
N LEU A 38 15.76 6.50 -15.62
CA LEU A 38 16.16 5.36 -16.46
C LEU A 38 15.69 4.03 -15.86
N CYS A 39 15.77 3.88 -14.54
CA CYS A 39 15.31 2.68 -13.85
C CYS A 39 13.79 2.50 -13.99
N THR A 40 13.01 3.54 -13.69
CA THR A 40 11.55 3.47 -13.77
C THR A 40 11.05 3.26 -15.19
N GLN A 41 11.72 3.82 -16.20
CA GLN A 41 11.41 3.54 -17.60
C GLN A 41 11.59 2.05 -17.93
N ARG A 42 12.70 1.43 -17.52
CA ARG A 42 12.92 -0.01 -17.76
C ARG A 42 11.88 -0.88 -17.06
N VAL A 43 11.50 -0.51 -15.83
CA VAL A 43 10.44 -1.20 -15.08
C VAL A 43 9.11 -1.10 -15.81
N TYR A 44 8.78 0.09 -16.33
CA TYR A 44 7.58 0.30 -17.12
C TYR A 44 7.58 -0.53 -18.41
N ASP A 45 8.66 -0.45 -19.19
CA ASP A 45 8.78 -1.17 -20.46
C ASP A 45 8.67 -2.68 -20.23
N SER A 46 9.39 -3.21 -19.23
CA SER A 46 9.29 -4.63 -18.86
C SER A 46 7.90 -5.03 -18.37
N SER A 47 7.17 -4.14 -17.70
CA SER A 47 5.80 -4.40 -17.23
C SER A 47 4.79 -4.39 -18.39
N VAL A 48 4.96 -3.49 -19.37
CA VAL A 48 4.19 -3.49 -20.61
C VAL A 48 4.42 -4.76 -21.39
N ASP A 49 5.68 -5.16 -21.58
CA ASP A 49 6.02 -6.40 -22.28
C ASP A 49 5.46 -7.63 -21.55
N CYS A 50 5.53 -7.67 -20.22
CA CYS A 50 4.94 -8.74 -19.42
C CYS A 50 3.42 -8.84 -19.66
N ARG A 51 2.70 -7.71 -19.57
CA ARG A 51 1.25 -7.68 -19.75
C ARG A 51 0.80 -8.01 -21.17
N ASN A 52 1.56 -7.58 -22.18
CA ASN A 52 1.27 -7.91 -23.58
C ASN A 52 1.40 -9.41 -23.88
N ASN A 53 2.11 -10.15 -23.04
CA ASN A 53 2.22 -11.61 -23.12
C ASN A 53 1.17 -12.35 -22.27
N CYS A 54 0.28 -11.62 -21.56
CA CYS A 54 -0.87 -12.22 -20.91
C CYS A 54 -1.97 -12.51 -21.95
N GLY A 55 -2.71 -13.61 -21.78
CA GLY A 55 -3.94 -13.83 -22.53
C GLY A 55 -5.02 -12.81 -22.16
N ASP A 56 -5.98 -12.58 -23.06
CA ASP A 56 -7.02 -11.53 -22.90
C ASP A 56 -7.85 -11.64 -21.61
N ASP A 57 -7.95 -12.84 -21.02
CA ASP A 57 -8.72 -13.13 -19.79
C ASP A 57 -7.84 -13.62 -18.62
N ASP A 58 -6.52 -13.42 -18.68
CA ASP A 58 -5.59 -13.86 -17.63
C ASP A 58 -5.29 -12.75 -16.61
N ASP A 59 -6.28 -12.46 -15.77
CA ASP A 59 -6.14 -11.51 -14.67
C ASP A 59 -4.97 -11.85 -13.75
N ASP A 60 -4.76 -13.15 -13.47
CA ASP A 60 -3.67 -13.62 -12.62
C ASP A 60 -2.30 -13.27 -13.22
N CYS A 61 -2.13 -13.39 -14.54
CA CYS A 61 -0.95 -12.91 -15.25
C CYS A 61 -0.77 -11.39 -15.10
N TYR A 62 -1.84 -10.62 -15.28
CA TYR A 62 -1.78 -9.16 -15.13
C TYR A 62 -1.32 -8.75 -13.72
N TYR A 63 -1.90 -9.35 -12.67
CA TYR A 63 -1.51 -9.10 -11.29
C TYR A 63 -0.06 -9.50 -11.00
N ARG A 64 0.42 -10.63 -11.54
CA ARG A 64 1.82 -11.04 -11.42
C ARG A 64 2.76 -10.03 -12.07
N CYS A 65 2.45 -9.55 -13.27
CA CYS A 65 3.22 -8.50 -13.93
C CYS A 65 3.23 -7.20 -13.10
N ARG A 66 2.09 -6.82 -12.53
CA ARG A 66 1.99 -5.65 -11.65
C ARG A 66 2.80 -5.81 -10.37
N CYS A 67 2.80 -7.00 -9.78
CA CYS A 67 3.59 -7.31 -8.60
C CYS A 67 5.09 -7.14 -8.85
N VAL A 68 5.60 -7.67 -9.97
CA VAL A 68 6.99 -7.49 -10.38
C VAL A 68 7.32 -6.01 -10.65
N GLU A 69 6.42 -5.28 -11.31
CA GLU A 69 6.57 -3.84 -11.57
C GLU A 69 6.76 -3.05 -10.26
N VAL A 70 5.86 -3.26 -9.29
CA VAL A 70 5.87 -2.54 -8.01
C VAL A 70 7.09 -2.92 -7.16
N GLN A 71 7.49 -4.20 -7.18
CA GLN A 71 8.71 -4.68 -6.53
C GLN A 71 9.95 -3.99 -7.12
N HIS A 72 10.08 -3.93 -8.44
CA HIS A 72 11.20 -3.27 -9.09
C HIS A 72 11.20 -1.76 -8.88
N MET A 73 10.03 -1.14 -8.69
CA MET A 73 9.96 0.28 -8.31
C MET A 73 10.64 0.53 -6.96
N ILE A 74 10.45 -0.35 -5.97
CA ILE A 74 11.16 -0.28 -4.68
C ILE A 74 12.68 -0.35 -4.89
N ASN A 75 13.16 -1.23 -5.77
CA ASN A 75 14.58 -1.30 -6.13
C ASN A 75 15.09 0.01 -6.73
N CYS A 76 14.33 0.63 -7.65
CA CYS A 76 14.68 1.91 -8.26
C CYS A 76 14.77 3.02 -7.21
N ILE A 77 13.80 3.09 -6.29
CA ILE A 77 13.78 4.10 -5.23
C ILE A 77 14.96 3.89 -4.28
N ALA A 78 15.19 2.67 -3.81
CA ALA A 78 16.31 2.36 -2.92
C ALA A 78 17.69 2.59 -3.55
N THR A 79 17.79 2.51 -4.88
CA THR A 79 19.01 2.77 -5.64
C THR A 79 19.24 4.28 -5.82
N SER A 80 18.28 4.99 -6.44
CA SER A 80 18.50 6.34 -6.98
C SER A 80 17.72 7.44 -6.26
N CYS A 81 16.83 7.09 -5.32
CA CYS A 81 16.04 8.01 -4.52
C CYS A 81 16.07 7.63 -3.03
N TRP A 82 17.19 7.05 -2.56
CA TRP A 82 17.32 6.61 -1.18
C TRP A 82 17.13 7.74 -0.16
N ASN A 83 17.21 9.01 -0.60
CA ASN A 83 16.99 10.18 0.23
C ASN A 83 15.50 10.49 0.49
N GLU A 84 14.59 9.76 -0.16
CA GLU A 84 13.14 9.94 -0.10
C GLU A 84 12.42 8.66 0.39
N VAL A 85 13.16 7.66 0.90
CA VAL A 85 12.62 6.34 1.31
C VAL A 85 11.74 6.38 2.57
N TYR A 86 11.56 7.53 3.20
CA TYR A 86 10.58 7.69 4.28
C TYR A 86 9.38 8.55 3.90
N SER A 87 9.40 9.13 2.70
CA SER A 87 8.34 9.99 2.19
C SER A 87 6.98 9.28 2.15
N CYS A 88 5.90 10.07 2.15
CA CYS A 88 4.55 9.57 1.92
C CYS A 88 4.47 8.76 0.62
N ALA A 89 5.20 9.21 -0.42
CA ALA A 89 5.26 8.52 -1.69
C ALA A 89 5.86 7.12 -1.55
N TYR A 90 6.97 6.98 -0.81
CA TYR A 90 7.57 5.67 -0.59
C TYR A 90 6.63 4.74 0.18
N GLN A 91 6.05 5.23 1.27
CA GLN A 91 5.15 4.42 2.08
C GLN A 91 3.94 3.94 1.27
N ARG A 92 3.39 4.78 0.38
CA ARG A 92 2.33 4.35 -0.56
C ARG A 92 2.81 3.31 -1.55
N GLN A 93 4.04 3.42 -2.05
CA GLN A 93 4.62 2.43 -2.96
C GLN A 93 4.80 1.06 -2.28
N ALA A 94 5.23 1.05 -1.02
CA ALA A 94 5.35 -0.16 -0.21
C ALA A 94 3.99 -0.80 0.07
N LEU A 95 2.97 0.01 0.38
CA LEU A 95 1.60 -0.48 0.55
C LEU A 95 0.99 -1.00 -0.75
N GLU A 96 1.35 -0.41 -1.89
CA GLU A 96 0.95 -0.95 -3.19
C GLU A 96 1.54 -2.34 -3.42
N LEU A 97 2.78 -2.61 -2.99
CA LEU A 97 3.36 -3.96 -3.10
C LEU A 97 2.48 -4.98 -2.38
N ARG A 98 2.07 -4.66 -1.15
CA ARG A 98 1.17 -5.50 -0.35
C ARG A 98 -0.19 -5.70 -1.02
N SER A 99 -0.72 -4.69 -1.72
CA SER A 99 -2.05 -4.79 -2.31
C SER A 99 -2.10 -5.59 -3.61
N VAL A 100 -1.00 -5.61 -4.38
CA VAL A 100 -0.95 -6.29 -5.69
C VAL A 100 -0.28 -7.67 -5.64
N CYS A 101 0.59 -7.91 -4.66
CA CYS A 101 1.30 -9.18 -4.50
C CYS A 101 0.67 -10.01 -3.37
N ALA A 102 0.61 -11.34 -3.56
CA ALA A 102 0.24 -12.26 -2.49
C ALA A 102 1.37 -12.44 -1.47
N ASP A 103 1.01 -12.73 -0.22
CA ASP A 103 1.91 -13.17 0.86
C ASP A 103 3.12 -12.26 1.11
N VAL A 104 2.94 -10.95 0.95
CA VAL A 104 4.01 -9.96 1.21
C VAL A 104 4.25 -9.84 2.71
N ASN A 105 5.44 -10.21 3.15
CA ASN A 105 5.94 -9.82 4.47
C ASN A 105 6.38 -8.35 4.44
N THR A 106 5.55 -7.46 4.98
CA THR A 106 5.81 -6.01 5.01
C THR A 106 7.04 -5.63 5.83
N ASP A 107 7.42 -6.43 6.84
CA ASP A 107 8.63 -6.19 7.65
C ASP A 107 9.93 -6.44 6.85
N GLN A 108 9.84 -7.11 5.68
CA GLN A 108 10.99 -7.31 4.78
C GLN A 108 11.13 -6.20 3.73
N ILE A 109 10.12 -5.32 3.60
CA ILE A 109 10.20 -4.19 2.69
C ILE A 109 11.21 -3.19 3.26
N PRO A 110 12.27 -2.81 2.52
CA PRO A 110 13.28 -1.89 3.03
C PRO A 110 12.65 -0.59 3.52
N PHE A 111 13.12 -0.06 4.65
CA PHE A 111 12.71 1.27 5.14
C PHE A 111 11.20 1.43 5.42
N PHE A 112 10.45 0.33 5.55
CA PHE A 112 9.01 0.33 5.80
C PHE A 112 8.65 -0.49 7.07
N PRO A 113 7.79 0.02 7.96
CA PRO A 113 7.31 1.40 8.01
C PRO A 113 8.46 2.38 8.30
N ALA A 114 8.22 3.67 8.04
CA ALA A 114 9.19 4.69 8.40
C ALA A 114 9.29 4.80 9.94
N PRO A 115 10.49 5.04 10.51
CA PRO A 115 10.63 5.39 11.92
C PRO A 115 9.89 6.70 12.25
N ASP A 116 9.49 6.85 13.50
CA ASP A 116 8.79 8.05 13.97
C ASP A 116 9.68 9.30 13.85
N ASN A 117 9.09 10.41 13.44
CA ASN A 117 9.73 11.73 13.33
C ASN A 117 11.02 11.74 12.47
N THR A 118 11.12 10.81 11.51
CA THR A 118 12.30 10.70 10.63
C THR A 118 12.37 11.85 9.61
N PRO A 119 13.57 12.35 9.26
CA PRO A 119 13.73 13.42 8.25
C PRO A 119 13.13 13.05 6.90
N GLY A 120 12.32 13.96 6.32
CA GLY A 120 11.62 13.71 5.06
C GLY A 120 10.55 12.61 5.16
N GLY A 121 10.22 12.16 6.37
CA GLY A 121 9.19 11.16 6.63
C GLY A 121 7.79 11.68 6.32
N CYS A 122 6.81 10.79 6.11
CA CYS A 122 5.42 11.23 5.97
C CYS A 122 4.88 11.75 7.31
N ALA A 123 4.29 12.95 7.31
CA ALA A 123 3.69 13.54 8.51
C ALA A 123 2.59 12.64 9.09
N CYS A 124 1.82 12.01 8.19
CA CYS A 124 0.96 10.90 8.50
C CYS A 124 1.69 9.59 8.19
N ASN A 125 2.19 8.87 9.20
CA ASN A 125 2.94 7.63 8.99
C ASN A 125 2.00 6.47 8.59
N ILE A 126 1.57 6.45 7.33
CA ILE A 126 0.65 5.44 6.79
C ILE A 126 1.22 4.02 6.85
N GLY A 127 2.55 3.87 6.89
CA GLY A 127 3.18 2.58 7.12
C GLY A 127 2.89 2.05 8.51
N GLN A 128 3.01 2.91 9.54
CA GLN A 128 2.65 2.54 10.92
C GLN A 128 1.15 2.26 11.04
N ILE A 129 0.28 3.08 10.43
CA ILE A 129 -1.16 2.82 10.40
C ILE A 129 -1.43 1.43 9.84
N SER A 130 -0.87 1.09 8.68
CA SER A 130 -1.09 -0.22 8.07
C SER A 130 -0.60 -1.38 8.94
N LYS A 131 0.53 -1.21 9.64
CA LYS A 131 1.05 -2.23 10.56
C LYS A 131 0.12 -2.40 11.76
N THR A 132 -0.34 -1.29 12.34
CA THR A 132 -1.31 -1.30 13.45
C THR A 132 -2.62 -1.95 13.02
N GLN A 133 -3.15 -1.63 11.84
CA GLN A 133 -4.37 -2.22 11.31
C GLN A 133 -4.22 -3.74 11.06
N GLU A 134 -3.06 -4.19 10.60
CA GLU A 134 -2.78 -5.63 10.46
C GLU A 134 -2.86 -6.35 11.81
N LEU A 135 -2.23 -5.79 12.85
CA LEU A 135 -2.31 -6.35 14.21
C LEU A 135 -3.75 -6.35 14.75
N ILE A 136 -4.49 -5.25 14.56
CA ILE A 136 -5.90 -5.14 14.96
C ILE A 136 -6.75 -6.20 14.25
N THR A 137 -6.56 -6.38 12.94
CA THR A 137 -7.38 -7.33 12.17
C THR A 137 -7.06 -8.78 12.53
N SER A 138 -5.78 -9.10 12.75
CA SER A 138 -5.38 -10.43 13.23
C SER A 138 -6.00 -10.71 14.59
N HIS A 139 -5.89 -9.76 15.53
CA HIS A 139 -6.47 -9.88 16.85
C HIS A 139 -8.01 -9.94 16.81
N GLY A 140 -8.64 -9.17 15.92
CA GLY A 140 -10.09 -9.18 15.73
C GLY A 140 -10.62 -10.52 15.21
N VAL A 141 -9.85 -11.22 14.36
CA VAL A 141 -10.16 -12.60 13.96
C VAL A 141 -10.09 -13.52 15.17
N ASP A 142 -9.01 -13.47 15.94
CA ASP A 142 -8.82 -14.34 17.12
C ASP A 142 -9.87 -14.07 18.20
N CYS A 143 -10.20 -12.80 18.44
CA CYS A 143 -11.27 -12.36 19.35
C CYS A 143 -12.63 -12.93 18.92
N GLY A 144 -12.89 -12.98 17.61
CA GLY A 144 -14.13 -13.51 17.04
C GLY A 144 -14.21 -15.05 16.98
N LEU A 145 -13.17 -15.78 17.41
CA LEU A 145 -13.23 -17.24 17.49
C LEU A 145 -13.94 -17.68 18.77
N PRO A 146 -14.91 -18.60 18.70
CA PRO A 146 -15.62 -19.06 19.89
C PRO A 146 -14.71 -19.98 20.73
N GLU A 147 -14.12 -19.46 21.81
CA GLU A 147 -13.52 -20.33 22.84
C GLU A 147 -14.61 -20.92 23.76
N THR A 148 -15.68 -20.16 24.02
CA THR A 148 -16.93 -20.61 24.67
C THR A 148 -18.07 -19.69 24.22
N GLU A 149 -19.16 -20.24 23.68
CA GLU A 149 -20.26 -19.51 23.04
C GLU A 149 -20.90 -18.40 23.91
N LEU A 150 -20.74 -17.15 23.50
CA LEU A 150 -21.72 -16.08 23.77
C LEU A 150 -21.75 -15.12 22.57
N GLU A 151 -22.90 -14.98 21.91
CA GLU A 151 -23.09 -14.06 20.76
C GLU A 151 -22.72 -12.59 21.08
N GLN A 152 -22.77 -12.21 22.35
CA GLN A 152 -22.41 -10.86 22.81
C GLN A 152 -20.91 -10.57 22.66
N ASP A 153 -20.05 -11.57 22.92
CA ASP A 153 -18.59 -11.41 22.80
C ASP A 153 -18.18 -11.24 21.33
N LEU A 154 -18.85 -11.94 20.40
CA LEU A 154 -18.64 -11.75 18.97
C LEU A 154 -18.97 -10.32 18.52
N ARG A 155 -20.11 -9.79 18.98
CA ARG A 155 -20.49 -8.40 18.68
C ARG A 155 -19.53 -7.40 19.32
N GLY A 156 -19.07 -7.67 20.54
CA GLY A 156 -18.04 -6.91 21.24
C GLY A 156 -16.75 -6.84 20.42
N CYS A 157 -16.19 -7.98 20.06
CA CYS A 157 -14.98 -8.09 19.24
C CYS A 157 -15.11 -7.35 17.90
N GLN A 158 -16.24 -7.52 17.23
CA GLN A 158 -16.50 -6.87 15.96
C GLN A 158 -16.54 -5.33 16.08
N CYS A 159 -17.31 -4.82 17.05
CA CYS A 159 -17.41 -3.37 17.28
C CYS A 159 -16.10 -2.77 17.77
N CYS A 160 -15.38 -3.46 18.67
CA CYS A 160 -14.06 -3.03 19.14
C CYS A 160 -13.01 -3.06 18.03
N THR A 161 -13.05 -4.04 17.11
CA THR A 161 -12.19 -4.06 15.92
C THR A 161 -12.46 -2.84 15.03
N MET A 162 -13.74 -2.55 14.74
CA MET A 162 -14.11 -1.39 13.94
C MET A 162 -13.66 -0.08 14.59
N SER A 163 -13.90 0.06 15.89
CA SER A 163 -13.47 1.21 16.68
C SER A 163 -11.94 1.36 16.68
N ALA A 164 -11.20 0.27 16.87
CA ALA A 164 -9.75 0.25 16.85
C ALA A 164 -9.17 0.69 15.51
N LEU A 165 -9.76 0.24 14.40
CA LEU A 165 -9.36 0.64 13.05
C LEU A 165 -9.58 2.14 12.82
N ILE A 166 -10.72 2.68 13.26
CA ILE A 166 -10.98 4.12 13.24
C ILE A 166 -9.91 4.84 14.09
N SER A 167 -9.69 4.41 15.32
CA SER A 167 -8.69 5.05 16.18
C SER A 167 -7.29 5.05 15.59
N SER A 168 -6.87 3.95 14.94
CA SER A 168 -5.55 3.87 14.29
C SER A 168 -5.33 4.96 13.23
N ILE A 169 -6.39 5.39 12.55
CA ILE A 169 -6.35 6.40 11.49
C ILE A 169 -6.37 7.79 12.09
N TRP A 170 -7.38 8.11 12.92
CA TRP A 170 -7.60 9.47 13.43
C TRP A 170 -6.60 9.88 14.50
N ASP A 171 -6.10 8.95 15.31
CA ASP A 171 -5.09 9.27 16.33
C ASP A 171 -3.71 9.49 15.69
N THR A 172 -3.43 8.80 14.57
CA THR A 172 -2.15 8.93 13.86
C THR A 172 -2.15 10.10 12.87
N CYS A 173 -3.29 10.36 12.22
CA CYS A 173 -3.39 11.30 11.10
C CYS A 173 -4.65 12.19 11.16
N PRO A 174 -4.85 12.95 12.26
CA PRO A 174 -6.08 13.72 12.47
C PRO A 174 -6.35 14.78 11.39
N ASP A 175 -5.28 15.37 10.83
CA ASP A 175 -5.40 16.47 9.87
C ASP A 175 -5.46 16.00 8.39
N THR A 176 -5.24 14.70 8.14
CA THR A 176 -5.16 14.16 6.78
C THR A 176 -6.52 13.71 6.29
N ASP A 177 -6.84 14.02 5.03
CA ASP A 177 -8.06 13.51 4.38
C ASP A 177 -8.05 11.96 4.38
N PRO A 178 -9.06 11.32 4.99
CA PRO A 178 -9.18 9.87 5.08
C PRO A 178 -9.09 9.13 3.73
N ASN A 179 -9.41 9.80 2.62
CA ASN A 179 -9.29 9.25 1.27
C ASN A 179 -7.83 8.87 0.90
N TYR A 180 -6.84 9.49 1.55
CA TYR A 180 -5.43 9.15 1.33
C TYR A 180 -4.91 8.01 2.23
N ILE A 181 -5.69 7.58 3.24
CA ILE A 181 -5.23 6.76 4.36
C ILE A 181 -6.12 5.54 4.62
N THR A 182 -6.47 4.81 3.54
CA THR A 182 -7.21 3.53 3.55
C THR A 182 -8.63 3.54 4.11
N ALA A 183 -9.14 4.69 4.58
CA ALA A 183 -10.46 4.76 5.22
C ALA A 183 -11.61 4.36 4.27
N SER A 184 -11.49 4.67 2.97
CA SER A 184 -12.46 4.26 1.95
C SER A 184 -12.59 2.73 1.86
N TYR A 185 -11.47 2.02 1.92
CA TYR A 185 -11.45 0.56 1.92
C TYR A 185 -12.19 -0.02 3.13
N TRP A 186 -11.93 0.49 4.33
CA TRP A 186 -12.60 0.02 5.54
C TRP A 186 -14.09 0.35 5.54
N ASN A 187 -14.47 1.51 5.01
CA ASN A 187 -15.87 1.86 4.85
C ASN A 187 -16.61 0.87 3.94
N GLU A 188 -16.00 0.49 2.81
CA GLU A 188 -16.61 -0.43 1.85
C GLU A 188 -16.62 -1.89 2.32
N THR A 189 -15.57 -2.33 3.02
CA THR A 189 -15.36 -3.76 3.35
C THR A 189 -15.77 -4.14 4.76
N LEU A 190 -15.84 -3.18 5.68
CA LEU A 190 -16.11 -3.44 7.08
C LEU A 190 -17.26 -2.57 7.60
N PHE A 191 -17.14 -1.25 7.62
CA PHE A 191 -18.12 -0.40 8.33
C PHE A 191 -19.52 -0.43 7.69
N GLY A 192 -19.60 -0.40 6.36
CA GLY A 192 -20.86 -0.51 5.64
C GLY A 192 -21.53 -1.89 5.80
N PRO A 193 -20.83 -3.00 5.45
CA PRO A 193 -21.41 -4.35 5.56
C PRO A 193 -21.81 -4.76 6.98
N TYR A 194 -21.15 -4.23 8.01
CA TYR A 194 -21.34 -4.63 9.40
C TYR A 194 -22.03 -3.59 10.28
N ASP A 195 -22.62 -2.57 9.66
CA ASP A 195 -23.51 -1.60 10.27
C ASP A 195 -22.89 -0.91 11.50
N TRP A 196 -21.77 -0.21 11.27
CA TRP A 196 -21.00 0.51 12.30
C TRP A 196 -21.88 1.34 13.25
N ASP A 197 -22.93 1.97 12.74
CA ASP A 197 -23.85 2.82 13.52
C ASP A 197 -24.54 2.05 14.67
N THR A 198 -24.64 0.72 14.57
CA THR A 198 -25.20 -0.14 15.63
C THR A 198 -24.23 -0.45 16.76
N CYS A 199 -22.94 -0.11 16.64
CA CYS A 199 -21.94 -0.42 17.65
C CYS A 199 -21.96 0.48 18.89
N GLY A 200 -22.69 1.60 18.86
CA GLY A 200 -22.71 2.58 19.96
C GLY A 200 -23.08 2.00 21.33
N PRO A 201 -24.11 1.14 21.48
CA PRO A 201 -24.41 0.48 22.75
C PRO A 201 -23.30 -0.49 23.18
N THR A 202 -22.79 -1.32 22.26
CA THR A 202 -21.75 -2.31 22.53
C THR A 202 -20.46 -1.65 23.03
N LEU A 203 -20.01 -0.59 22.36
CA LEU A 203 -18.78 0.13 22.71
C LEU A 203 -18.87 0.89 24.04
N ARG A 204 -20.06 1.10 24.58
CA ARG A 204 -20.26 1.65 25.94
C ARG A 204 -20.23 0.58 27.02
N GLU A 205 -20.46 -0.66 26.66
CA GLU A 205 -20.51 -1.80 27.58
C GLU A 205 -19.18 -2.55 27.66
N TYR A 206 -18.48 -2.68 26.52
CA TYR A 206 -17.22 -3.41 26.43
C TYR A 206 -16.00 -2.53 26.66
N ASP A 207 -15.09 -3.01 27.51
CA ASP A 207 -13.72 -2.50 27.58
C ASP A 207 -12.88 -3.14 26.47
N CYS A 208 -12.87 -2.50 25.30
CA CYS A 208 -12.12 -2.96 24.14
C CYS A 208 -10.62 -3.08 24.42
N ALA A 209 -10.07 -2.20 25.25
CA ALA A 209 -8.63 -2.12 25.49
C ALA A 209 -8.16 -3.30 26.35
N ASN A 210 -8.79 -3.51 27.50
CA ASN A 210 -8.31 -4.45 28.50
C ASN A 210 -9.04 -5.79 28.47
N THR A 211 -10.37 -5.79 28.38
CA THR A 211 -11.16 -7.04 28.39
C THR A 211 -11.01 -7.79 27.08
N LEU A 212 -11.08 -7.06 25.95
CA LEU A 212 -10.91 -7.64 24.62
C LEU A 212 -9.50 -7.48 24.06
N GLY A 213 -8.54 -6.94 24.82
CA GLY A 213 -7.11 -6.99 24.51
C GLY A 213 -6.61 -6.08 23.38
N PHE A 214 -7.43 -5.23 22.76
CA PHE A 214 -6.98 -4.33 21.70
C PHE A 214 -5.99 -3.25 22.18
N GLY A 215 -5.82 -3.11 23.50
CA GLY A 215 -4.85 -2.22 24.11
C GLY A 215 -3.42 -2.77 24.16
N ASP A 216 -3.22 -4.07 23.94
CA ASP A 216 -1.91 -4.71 23.90
C ASP A 216 -1.14 -4.38 22.62
N ASP A 217 0.18 -4.24 22.73
CA ASP A 217 1.04 -3.90 21.58
C ASP A 217 0.96 -4.95 20.46
N SER A 218 0.71 -6.22 20.82
CA SER A 218 0.49 -7.31 19.84
C SER A 218 -0.85 -7.22 19.10
N ALA A 219 -1.79 -6.41 19.60
CA ALA A 219 -3.12 -6.19 19.03
C ALA A 219 -3.29 -4.77 18.47
N GLY A 220 -2.19 -4.05 18.27
CA GLY A 220 -2.16 -2.69 17.73
C GLY A 220 -2.04 -1.58 18.78
N GLY A 221 -2.04 -1.90 20.07
CA GLY A 221 -1.72 -0.97 21.16
C GLY A 221 -2.71 0.19 21.30
N ILE A 222 -3.96 0.00 20.90
CA ILE A 222 -4.95 1.08 20.77
C ILE A 222 -5.40 1.58 22.14
N LYS A 223 -5.35 2.90 22.34
CA LYS A 223 -5.69 3.54 23.61
C LYS A 223 -7.04 4.26 23.60
N ASN A 224 -7.46 4.75 22.44
CA ASN A 224 -8.75 5.42 22.26
C ASN A 224 -9.68 4.51 21.46
N PHE A 225 -10.98 4.55 21.77
CA PHE A 225 -12.00 3.79 21.07
C PHE A 225 -13.18 4.71 20.76
N TYR A 226 -13.29 5.11 19.49
CA TYR A 226 -14.38 5.95 19.02
C TYR A 226 -15.67 5.14 18.89
N ASN A 227 -16.78 5.75 19.26
CA ASN A 227 -18.15 5.35 19.03
C ASN A 227 -18.68 6.03 17.75
N PRO A 228 -19.76 5.53 17.12
CA PRO A 228 -20.37 6.16 15.96
C PRO A 228 -20.69 7.65 16.17
N ASP A 229 -21.12 8.00 17.39
CA ASP A 229 -21.53 9.38 17.73
C ASP A 229 -20.36 10.33 18.05
N ASN A 230 -19.11 9.83 18.12
CA ASN A 230 -17.96 10.64 18.53
C ASN A 230 -16.68 10.42 17.70
N VAL A 231 -16.81 9.88 16.48
CA VAL A 231 -15.71 9.85 15.52
C VAL A 231 -15.27 11.30 15.24
N PRO A 232 -13.97 11.64 15.31
CA PRO A 232 -13.54 13.00 15.05
C PRO A 232 -13.84 13.41 13.60
N GLU A 233 -14.00 14.70 13.36
CA GLU A 233 -14.18 15.21 12.00
C GLU A 233 -12.99 14.82 11.12
N ASN A 234 -13.27 14.55 9.85
CA ASN A 234 -12.23 14.23 8.88
C ASN A 234 -11.29 15.41 8.69
N GLY A 235 -9.98 15.11 8.66
CA GLY A 235 -9.01 16.01 8.10
C GLY A 235 -9.33 16.35 6.63
N ILE A 236 -8.79 17.47 6.16
CA ILE A 236 -8.91 17.92 4.75
C ILE A 236 -7.55 18.06 4.07
N GLY A 237 -6.47 17.82 4.81
CA GLY A 237 -5.10 18.00 4.33
C GLY A 237 -4.66 16.85 3.42
N PRO A 238 -3.80 17.11 2.43
CA PRO A 238 -3.14 16.05 1.69
C PRO A 238 -2.07 15.36 2.56
N LEU A 239 -1.61 14.19 2.12
CA LEU A 239 -0.37 13.62 2.64
C LEU A 239 0.81 14.55 2.34
N THR A 240 1.57 14.91 3.38
CA THR A 240 2.73 15.80 3.26
C THR A 240 3.96 15.18 3.93
N ASN A 241 5.13 15.39 3.32
CA ASN A 241 6.39 15.02 3.95
C ASN A 241 6.75 16.07 5.02
N THR A 242 7.27 15.59 6.13
CA THR A 242 7.93 16.39 7.16
C THR A 242 9.23 17.01 6.61
N GLY A 243 9.73 18.03 7.31
CA GLY A 243 10.98 18.68 6.95
C GLY A 243 12.22 17.79 7.15
N GLY A 244 13.36 18.31 6.70
CA GLY A 244 14.65 17.60 6.77
C GLY A 244 14.93 16.76 5.53
N SER A 245 16.13 16.18 5.47
CA SER A 245 16.54 15.33 4.36
C SER A 245 17.51 14.26 4.85
N ILE A 246 17.42 13.09 4.23
CA ILE A 246 18.39 12.02 4.40
C ILE A 246 19.59 12.36 3.50
N THR A 247 20.78 12.52 4.09
CA THR A 247 21.99 12.98 3.37
C THR A 247 22.97 11.87 3.06
N THR A 248 22.79 10.69 3.67
CA THR A 248 23.58 9.48 3.44
C THR A 248 22.65 8.26 3.37
N PRO A 249 22.95 7.24 2.53
CA PRO A 249 22.16 6.02 2.46
C PRO A 249 22.04 5.34 3.84
N ILE A 250 20.80 5.09 4.29
CA ILE A 250 20.50 4.59 5.64
C ILE A 250 21.15 3.23 5.91
N SER A 251 21.13 2.34 4.93
CA SER A 251 21.71 0.99 5.03
C SER A 251 23.15 0.90 4.50
N GLY A 252 23.84 2.03 4.34
CA GLY A 252 25.15 2.09 3.71
C GLY A 252 25.10 2.05 2.17
N SER A 253 26.28 2.02 1.54
CA SER A 253 26.41 2.09 0.07
C SER A 253 25.81 0.89 -0.65
N THR A 254 25.74 -0.26 0.02
CA THR A 254 25.18 -1.48 -0.53
C THR A 254 24.43 -2.24 0.56
N PHE A 255 23.24 -2.74 0.25
CA PHE A 255 22.49 -3.62 1.12
C PHE A 255 21.74 -4.67 0.30
N THR A 256 21.23 -5.69 0.98
CA THR A 256 20.39 -6.71 0.35
C THR A 256 19.01 -6.73 0.98
N TRP A 257 17.99 -7.02 0.18
CA TRP A 257 16.67 -7.36 0.68
C TRP A 257 16.07 -8.52 -0.10
N THR A 258 15.13 -9.21 0.52
CA THR A 258 14.52 -10.42 -0.03
C THR A 258 13.05 -10.17 -0.27
N PHE A 259 12.56 -10.63 -1.41
CA PHE A 259 11.14 -10.66 -1.74
C PHE A 259 10.79 -12.01 -2.35
N GLY A 260 9.97 -12.79 -1.65
CA GLY A 260 9.74 -14.20 -1.97
C GLY A 260 11.05 -14.99 -1.99
N PRO A 261 11.32 -15.79 -3.04
CA PRO A 261 12.57 -16.56 -3.16
C PRO A 261 13.76 -15.73 -3.64
N SER A 262 13.55 -14.47 -4.04
CA SER A 262 14.56 -13.64 -4.71
C SER A 262 15.27 -12.72 -3.72
N THR A 263 16.60 -12.65 -3.80
CA THR A 263 17.40 -11.68 -3.06
C THR A 263 17.96 -10.63 -4.02
N TYR A 264 17.76 -9.36 -3.69
CA TYR A 264 18.17 -8.21 -4.46
C TYR A 264 19.32 -7.50 -3.75
N THR A 265 20.41 -7.28 -4.47
CA THR A 265 21.51 -6.41 -4.02
C THR A 265 21.26 -5.01 -4.55
N ILE A 266 21.14 -4.04 -3.64
CA ILE A 266 20.95 -2.64 -3.94
C ILE A 266 22.25 -1.90 -3.68
N THR A 267 22.69 -1.11 -4.65
CA THR A 267 23.82 -0.19 -4.51
C THR A 267 23.29 1.23 -4.61
N ALA A 268 23.37 1.98 -3.51
CA ALA A 268 22.90 3.34 -3.44
C ALA A 268 23.72 4.26 -4.36
N ALA A 269 23.03 5.08 -5.15
CA ALA A 269 23.67 6.07 -6.01
C ALA A 269 24.42 7.11 -5.17
N ALA A 270 25.56 7.58 -5.67
CA ALA A 270 26.35 8.61 -5.01
C ALA A 270 25.57 9.94 -4.98
N ASN A 271 25.71 10.69 -3.89
CA ASN A 271 25.13 12.03 -3.81
C ASN A 271 25.88 12.98 -4.73
N ALA A 272 25.22 13.50 -5.76
CA ALA A 272 25.83 14.39 -6.76
C ALA A 272 26.47 15.66 -6.15
N THR A 273 26.10 16.04 -4.92
CA THR A 273 26.71 17.16 -4.18
C THR A 273 28.11 16.85 -3.62
N THR A 274 28.58 15.60 -3.71
CA THR A 274 29.90 15.16 -3.19
C THR A 274 30.94 14.84 -4.27
N VAL A 275 30.62 14.99 -5.55
CA VAL A 275 31.57 14.69 -6.64
C VAL A 275 32.21 15.98 -7.15
N SER A 276 33.34 16.37 -6.54
CA SER A 276 34.32 17.19 -7.24
C SER A 276 34.80 16.42 -8.46
N SER A 277 34.51 16.94 -9.65
CA SER A 277 35.02 16.56 -10.98
C SER A 277 36.08 15.46 -10.99
N ALA A 278 35.63 14.20 -11.01
CA ALA A 278 36.45 13.07 -11.42
C ALA A 278 35.70 12.36 -12.54
N ASN A 279 36.32 12.30 -13.72
CA ASN A 279 35.84 11.54 -14.86
C ASN A 279 35.62 10.08 -14.45
N VAL A 280 34.37 9.69 -14.21
CA VAL A 280 34.00 8.28 -14.06
C VAL A 280 33.70 7.75 -15.45
N SER A 281 34.70 7.08 -16.04
CA SER A 281 34.49 6.15 -17.13
C SER A 281 33.50 5.07 -16.67
N ALA A 282 32.32 5.07 -17.27
CA ALA A 282 31.34 4.00 -17.12
C ALA A 282 31.96 2.69 -17.60
N THR A 283 32.50 1.91 -16.67
CA THR A 283 32.81 0.50 -16.89
C THR A 283 31.67 -0.28 -16.25
N VAL A 284 30.64 -0.55 -17.03
CA VAL A 284 29.57 -1.48 -16.66
C VAL A 284 30.15 -2.88 -16.84
N SER A 285 30.54 -3.50 -15.74
CA SER A 285 30.89 -4.92 -15.72
C SER A 285 29.61 -5.74 -15.91
N SER A 286 29.60 -6.47 -17.01
CA SER A 286 28.59 -7.40 -17.48
C SER A 286 28.48 -8.66 -16.59
N ALA A 287 27.28 -8.92 -16.08
CA ALA A 287 26.67 -10.24 -15.77
C ALA A 287 25.25 -9.97 -15.23
N ALA A 288 24.16 -10.62 -15.61
CA ALA A 288 23.97 -11.91 -16.25
C ALA A 288 22.87 -11.84 -17.32
N THR A 289 23.11 -12.58 -18.39
CA THR A 289 22.18 -12.88 -19.47
C THR A 289 21.01 -13.71 -18.95
N ALA A 290 19.81 -13.14 -18.88
CA ALA A 290 18.59 -13.91 -19.11
C ALA A 290 18.28 -13.75 -20.60
N SER A 291 18.57 -14.79 -21.37
CA SER A 291 18.35 -14.80 -22.81
C SER A 291 16.86 -14.77 -23.12
N TYR A 292 16.42 -13.78 -23.89
CA TYR A 292 15.24 -13.89 -24.73
C TYR A 292 15.67 -13.45 -26.12
N THR A 293 15.76 -14.42 -27.03
CA THR A 293 15.97 -14.20 -28.46
C THR A 293 14.78 -13.45 -29.03
N THR A 294 15.10 -12.34 -29.70
CA THR A 294 14.23 -11.47 -30.49
C THR A 294 13.53 -12.18 -31.64
N ASP A 295 12.34 -11.70 -32.02
CA ASP A 295 12.06 -11.40 -33.44
C ASP A 295 10.92 -10.38 -33.63
N GLN A 296 11.27 -9.26 -34.27
CA GLN A 296 10.50 -8.34 -35.14
C GLN A 296 9.26 -7.62 -34.57
N GLY A 297 8.96 -6.35 -34.84
CA GLY A 297 9.49 -5.33 -35.73
C GLY A 297 8.79 -4.00 -35.41
N ALA A 298 9.41 -2.89 -35.79
CA ALA A 298 9.01 -1.53 -35.43
C ALA A 298 7.67 -1.08 -36.06
N GLN A 299 6.87 -0.29 -35.33
CA GLN A 299 6.21 0.89 -35.92
C GLN A 299 5.73 1.93 -34.88
N GLU A 300 5.93 3.19 -35.24
CA GLU A 300 5.61 4.43 -34.51
C GLU A 300 4.14 4.88 -34.59
N THR A 301 3.83 5.84 -33.70
CA THR A 301 2.84 6.94 -33.76
C THR A 301 1.43 6.75 -33.18
N GLY A 302 1.15 7.50 -32.09
CA GLY A 302 0.30 8.69 -32.20
C GLY A 302 -1.02 8.71 -31.41
N GLY A 303 -1.09 9.58 -30.38
CA GLY A 303 -2.28 10.27 -29.83
C GLY A 303 -3.37 9.37 -29.22
N GLY A 304 -3.75 9.45 -27.95
CA GLY A 304 -3.95 10.64 -27.12
C GLY A 304 -5.43 10.96 -27.05
N GLU A 305 -6.19 10.35 -26.14
CA GLU A 305 -7.43 10.93 -25.60
C GLU A 305 -7.94 10.20 -24.32
N SER A 306 -8.53 10.99 -23.42
CA SER A 306 -8.74 10.73 -21.99
C SER A 306 -10.07 10.02 -21.64
N ALA A 307 -10.11 9.30 -20.51
CA ALA A 307 -11.34 8.84 -19.83
C ALA A 307 -11.13 8.60 -18.31
N ALA A 308 -12.22 8.72 -17.51
CA ALA A 308 -12.58 8.94 -16.05
C ALA A 308 -12.66 7.81 -14.88
N PRO A 309 -12.89 7.99 -13.58
CA PRO A 309 -12.15 7.27 -12.52
C PRO A 309 -12.44 5.75 -12.20
N LEU A 310 -11.41 4.88 -11.97
CA LEU A 310 -11.46 3.43 -11.57
C LEU A 310 -10.98 3.06 -10.13
N LEU A 311 -11.91 2.72 -9.24
CA LEU A 311 -11.69 2.26 -7.86
C LEU A 311 -10.63 1.15 -7.68
N LEU A 312 -9.75 1.33 -6.69
CA LEU A 312 -8.84 0.32 -6.16
C LEU A 312 -9.63 -0.88 -5.60
N LYS A 313 -9.62 -2.00 -6.31
CA LYS A 313 -10.03 -3.30 -5.75
C LYS A 313 -8.78 -4.08 -5.34
N PRO A 314 -8.56 -4.38 -4.04
CA PRO A 314 -7.56 -5.35 -3.63
C PRO A 314 -7.99 -6.77 -4.01
N SER A 315 -7.02 -7.63 -4.27
CA SER A 315 -7.22 -9.06 -4.54
C SER A 315 -7.98 -9.73 -3.38
N ILE A 316 -9.15 -10.27 -3.69
CA ILE A 316 -10.15 -10.84 -2.77
C ILE A 316 -9.71 -12.18 -2.13
N ARG A 317 -8.51 -12.69 -2.42
CA ARG A 317 -8.20 -14.10 -2.07
C ARG A 317 -7.73 -14.38 -0.63
N GLY A 318 -7.42 -13.37 0.19
CA GLY A 318 -6.91 -13.59 1.54
C GLY A 318 -7.92 -13.44 2.69
N LEU A 319 -8.76 -12.39 2.67
CA LEU A 319 -9.59 -12.03 3.83
C LEU A 319 -11.08 -12.45 3.70
N CYS A 320 -11.61 -12.56 2.47
CA CYS A 320 -13.02 -12.90 2.26
C CYS A 320 -13.37 -14.36 2.56
N MET A 321 -12.40 -15.28 2.56
CA MET A 321 -12.68 -16.69 2.88
C MET A 321 -12.78 -16.96 4.39
N LEU A 322 -12.21 -16.12 5.27
CA LEU A 322 -12.21 -16.42 6.70
C LEU A 322 -13.41 -15.83 7.45
N LEU A 323 -13.96 -14.69 7.02
CA LEU A 323 -15.19 -14.14 7.59
C LEU A 323 -16.47 -14.60 6.85
N GLY A 324 -16.37 -14.97 5.57
CA GLY A 324 -17.52 -15.37 4.76
C GLY A 324 -17.88 -16.86 4.81
N SER A 325 -16.93 -17.74 5.14
CA SER A 325 -17.15 -19.20 5.04
C SER A 325 -17.65 -19.87 6.32
N THR A 326 -17.60 -19.20 7.48
CA THR A 326 -18.10 -19.75 8.74
C THR A 326 -19.54 -19.35 9.06
N LEU A 327 -20.06 -18.22 8.55
CA LEU A 327 -21.46 -17.82 8.81
C LEU A 327 -22.50 -18.38 7.82
N PHE A 328 -22.10 -18.90 6.65
CA PHE A 328 -23.05 -19.49 5.70
C PHE A 328 -23.54 -20.91 6.07
N LEU A 329 -23.12 -21.44 7.22
CA LEU A 329 -23.53 -22.75 7.74
C LEU A 329 -24.61 -22.68 8.85
N LEU A 330 -25.09 -21.49 9.22
CA LEU A 330 -26.11 -21.31 10.26
C LEU A 330 -27.27 -20.39 9.83
N ALA A 331 -27.76 -20.55 8.59
CA ALA A 331 -29.06 -20.06 8.15
C ALA A 331 -29.91 -21.22 7.61
#